data_AF-A0A455BYK3-F1
#
_entry.id   AF-A0A455BYK3-F1
#
_cell.length_a   1.000
_cell.length_b   1.000
_cell.length_c   1.000
_cell.angle_alpha   90.00
_cell.angle_beta   90.00
_cell.angle_gamma   90.00
#
_symmetry.space_group_name_H-M   'P 1'
#
loop_
_entity.id
_entity.type
_entity.pdbx_description
1 polymer ?
#
loop_
_entity_poly.entity_id
_entity_poly.type
_entity_poly.pdbx_seq_one_letter_code
_entity_poly.pdbx_strand_id
1 'polypeptide(L)'
;MAKPLTDGERRKQISVRGLAGLGDVAEVRKSFNRHLHFTLVKDRNVATRRDYYLALAHTVRDHLVGRWIRTQQHYYERDPKRIYYLSLEFYMGRTLQNTMVNLGLQNACDEAIYQIV
;
A
#
# COMPACT_ATOMS: atom_id res chain seq x y z
N MET A 1 -4.26 29.82 24.52
CA MET A 1 -4.65 28.41 24.37
C MET A 1 -5.12 28.19 22.94
N ALA A 2 -4.59 27.21 22.22
CA ALA A 2 -5.03 26.90 20.85
C ALA A 2 -6.50 26.43 20.87
N LYS A 3 -7.33 26.96 19.98
CA LYS A 3 -8.74 26.62 19.87
C LYS A 3 -8.88 25.11 19.57
N PRO A 4 -9.74 24.36 20.27
CA PRO A 4 -9.93 22.94 19.98
C PRO A 4 -10.45 22.76 18.55
N LEU A 5 -9.82 21.84 17.81
CA LEU A 5 -10.20 21.48 16.43
C LEU A 5 -11.66 21.02 16.40
N THR A 6 -12.42 21.58 15.46
CA THR A 6 -13.80 21.14 15.16
C THR A 6 -13.80 19.70 14.62
N ASP A 7 -14.91 18.97 14.78
CA ASP A 7 -14.98 17.57 14.32
C ASP A 7 -14.74 17.41 12.82
N GLY A 8 -15.06 18.43 12.02
CA GLY A 8 -14.70 18.48 10.60
C GLY A 8 -13.19 18.56 10.35
N GLU A 9 -12.46 19.34 11.15
CA GLU A 9 -11.00 19.45 11.05
C GLU A 9 -10.29 18.20 11.58
N ARG A 10 -10.88 17.51 12.58
CA ARG A 10 -10.40 16.21 13.05
C ARG A 10 -10.51 15.13 11.97
N ARG A 11 -11.60 15.13 11.20
CA ARG A 11 -11.82 14.17 10.09
C ARG A 11 -10.92 14.41 8.88
N LYS A 12 -10.46 15.65 8.66
CA LYS A 12 -9.47 15.97 7.62
C LYS A 12 -8.06 15.43 7.93
N GLN A 13 -7.78 15.04 9.16
CA GLN A 13 -6.50 14.43 9.49
C GLN A 13 -6.48 12.96 9.04
N ILE A 14 -5.50 12.64 8.18
CA ILE A 14 -5.19 11.25 7.85
C ILE A 14 -4.75 10.49 9.13
N SER A 15 -5.32 9.32 9.35
CA SER A 15 -5.02 8.46 10.50
C SER A 15 -3.57 7.97 10.50
N VAL A 16 -2.99 7.76 9.31
CA VAL A 16 -1.61 7.34 9.13
C VAL A 16 -0.75 8.51 8.64
N ARG A 17 -0.09 9.18 9.61
CA ARG A 17 0.74 10.38 9.34
C ARG A 17 2.11 10.05 8.75
N GLY A 18 2.68 8.87 9.04
CA GLY A 18 3.89 8.39 8.38
C GLY A 18 3.57 7.80 7.01
N LEU A 19 4.38 8.08 5.98
CA LEU A 19 4.44 7.15 4.86
C LEU A 19 5.14 5.90 5.40
N ALA A 20 4.58 4.72 5.16
CA ALA A 20 5.30 3.47 5.43
C ALA A 20 6.69 3.59 4.78
N GLY A 21 7.72 3.38 5.58
CA GLY A 21 9.11 3.64 5.22
C GLY A 21 9.46 2.92 3.93
N LEU A 22 10.34 3.53 3.13
CA LEU A 22 10.89 2.84 1.96
C LEU A 22 11.90 1.81 2.47
N GLY A 23 11.57 0.53 2.32
CA GLY A 23 12.60 -0.51 2.15
C GLY A 23 13.18 -1.17 3.40
N ASP A 24 12.50 -1.19 4.55
CA ASP A 24 12.92 -2.12 5.62
C ASP A 24 12.39 -3.53 5.33
N VAL A 25 13.31 -4.45 5.03
CA VAL A 25 13.04 -5.88 4.83
C VAL A 25 12.29 -6.47 6.03
N ALA A 26 12.59 -6.01 7.24
CA ALA A 26 11.91 -6.46 8.45
C ALA A 26 10.44 -6.01 8.50
N GLU A 27 10.15 -4.78 8.03
CA GLU A 27 8.78 -4.26 7.91
C GLU A 27 7.98 -5.05 6.88
N VAL A 28 8.56 -5.28 5.69
CA VAL A 28 7.91 -6.05 4.62
C VAL A 28 7.59 -7.46 5.11
N ARG A 29 8.53 -8.14 5.76
CA ARG A 29 8.34 -9.48 6.34
C ARG A 29 7.23 -9.50 7.40
N LYS A 30 7.22 -8.50 8.29
CA LYS A 30 6.18 -8.38 9.33
C LYS A 30 4.80 -8.18 8.71
N SER A 31 4.68 -7.29 7.73
CA SER A 31 3.42 -7.00 7.03
C SER A 31 2.94 -8.20 6.21
N PHE A 32 3.87 -8.90 5.55
CA PHE A 32 3.58 -10.14 4.83
C PHE A 32 2.96 -11.19 5.75
N ASN A 33 3.61 -11.49 6.87
CA ASN A 33 3.10 -12.46 7.85
C ASN A 33 1.76 -12.02 8.44
N ARG A 34 1.58 -10.70 8.67
CA ARG A 34 0.30 -10.13 9.11
C ARG A 34 -0.80 -10.41 8.09
N HIS A 35 -0.55 -10.21 6.80
CA HIS A 35 -1.56 -10.47 5.76
C HIS A 35 -1.81 -11.96 5.55
N LEU A 36 -0.78 -12.80 5.60
CA LEU A 36 -0.96 -14.24 5.54
C LEU A 36 -1.86 -14.74 6.68
N HIS A 37 -1.61 -14.26 7.91
CA HIS A 37 -2.35 -14.68 9.08
C HIS A 37 -3.75 -14.05 9.18
N PHE A 38 -3.88 -12.72 9.12
CA PHE A 38 -5.14 -12.04 9.39
C PHE A 38 -5.99 -11.79 8.15
N THR A 39 -5.38 -11.63 6.97
CA THR A 39 -6.13 -11.34 5.73
C THR A 39 -6.49 -12.64 5.01
N LEU A 40 -5.56 -13.59 4.93
CA LEU A 40 -5.80 -14.86 4.24
C LEU A 40 -6.24 -15.98 5.19
N VAL A 41 -6.13 -15.78 6.50
CA VAL A 41 -6.48 -16.79 7.53
C VAL A 41 -5.70 -18.08 7.29
N LYS A 42 -4.39 -17.94 7.05
CA LYS A 42 -3.48 -19.05 6.78
C LYS A 42 -2.27 -19.00 7.69
N ASP A 43 -1.79 -20.19 8.01
CA ASP A 43 -0.47 -20.41 8.56
C ASP A 43 0.47 -20.94 7.46
N ARG A 44 1.78 -20.81 7.67
CA ARG A 44 2.83 -21.20 6.70
C ARG A 44 2.76 -22.68 6.33
N ASN A 45 2.25 -23.53 7.23
CA ASN A 45 2.09 -24.97 7.00
C ASN A 45 1.08 -25.31 5.89
N VAL A 46 0.06 -24.47 5.67
CA VAL A 46 -1.03 -24.71 4.71
C VAL A 46 -1.04 -23.70 3.56
N ALA A 47 -0.14 -22.73 3.59
CA ALA A 47 -0.08 -21.65 2.60
C ALA A 47 0.44 -22.18 1.26
N THR A 48 -0.30 -21.90 0.19
CA THR A 48 0.12 -22.22 -1.18
C THR A 48 0.90 -21.06 -1.80
N ARG A 49 1.54 -21.31 -2.95
CA ARG A 49 2.20 -20.24 -3.74
C ARG A 49 1.26 -19.09 -4.09
N ARG A 50 -0.03 -19.37 -4.28
CA ARG A 50 -1.05 -18.34 -4.55
C ARG A 50 -1.29 -17.47 -3.32
N ASP A 51 -1.29 -18.07 -2.13
CA ASP A 51 -1.48 -17.33 -0.88
C ASP A 51 -0.28 -16.42 -0.59
N TYR A 52 0.94 -16.89 -0.87
CA TYR A 52 2.14 -16.04 -0.80
C TYR A 52 2.08 -14.86 -1.77
N TYR A 53 1.64 -15.09 -3.01
CA TYR A 53 1.42 -13.99 -3.95
C TYR A 53 0.41 -12.97 -3.43
N LEU A 54 -0.73 -13.41 -2.88
CA LEU A 54 -1.77 -12.52 -2.36
C LEU A 54 -1.28 -11.75 -1.12
N ALA A 55 -0.58 -12.41 -0.19
CA ALA A 55 -0.01 -11.77 1.00
C ALA A 55 1.01 -10.68 0.61
N LEU A 56 1.87 -10.96 -0.37
CA LEU A 56 2.79 -9.96 -0.91
C LEU A 56 2.06 -8.81 -1.60
N ALA A 57 1.04 -9.10 -2.42
CA ALA A 57 0.25 -8.08 -3.10
C ALA A 57 -0.47 -7.15 -2.12
N HIS A 58 -1.02 -7.68 -1.02
CA HIS A 58 -1.61 -6.88 0.06
C HIS A 58 -0.55 -6.01 0.76
N THR A 59 0.62 -6.57 1.03
CA THR A 59 1.73 -5.82 1.63
C THR A 59 2.13 -4.62 0.76
N VAL A 60 2.38 -4.83 -0.54
CA VAL A 60 2.73 -3.77 -1.48
C VAL A 60 1.60 -2.75 -1.64
N ARG A 61 0.34 -3.20 -1.64
CA ARG A 61 -0.84 -2.32 -1.71
C ARG A 61 -0.91 -1.34 -0.53
N ASP A 62 -0.56 -1.76 0.68
CA ASP A 62 -0.60 -0.88 1.85
C ASP A 62 0.35 0.33 1.68
N HIS A 63 1.49 0.15 1.02
CA HIS A 63 2.39 1.27 0.67
C HIS A 63 1.80 2.20 -0.41
N LEU A 64 0.94 1.72 -1.31
CA LEU A 64 0.23 2.55 -2.28
C LEU A 64 -0.90 3.36 -1.62
N VAL A 65 -1.69 2.74 -0.76
CA VAL A 65 -2.92 3.34 -0.21
C VAL A 65 -2.64 4.65 0.52
N GLY A 66 -1.57 4.68 1.35
CA GLY A 66 -1.18 5.90 2.06
C GLY A 66 -0.82 7.06 1.13
N ARG A 67 -0.19 6.78 -0.01
CA ARG A 67 0.16 7.78 -1.03
C ARG A 67 -1.07 8.23 -1.82
N TRP A 68 -1.91 7.27 -2.21
CA TRP A 68 -3.13 7.53 -2.98
C TRP A 68 -4.09 8.47 -2.25
N ILE A 69 -4.34 8.22 -0.95
CA ILE A 69 -5.20 9.07 -0.12
C ILE A 69 -4.65 10.50 -0.06
N ARG A 70 -3.34 10.67 0.12
CA ARG A 70 -2.69 12.00 0.19
C ARG A 70 -2.78 12.75 -1.13
N THR A 71 -2.61 12.06 -2.26
CA THR A 71 -2.76 12.68 -3.58
C THR A 71 -4.19 13.18 -3.80
N GLN A 72 -5.20 12.39 -3.44
CA GLN A 72 -6.61 12.81 -3.54
C GLN A 72 -6.92 14.00 -2.63
N GLN A 73 -6.44 13.96 -1.38
CA GLN A 73 -6.57 15.07 -0.43
C GLN A 73 -5.91 16.35 -0.98
N HIS A 74 -4.71 16.24 -1.55
CA HIS A 74 -4.02 17.37 -2.16
C HIS A 74 -4.80 17.96 -3.35
N TYR A 75 -5.38 17.11 -4.21
CA TYR A 75 -6.24 17.58 -5.29
C TYR A 75 -7.52 18.26 -4.80
N TYR A 76 -8.08 17.83 -3.67
CA TYR A 76 -9.21 18.51 -3.06
C TYR A 76 -8.83 19.89 -2.48
N GLU A 77 -7.67 19.99 -1.84
CA GLU A 77 -7.20 21.23 -1.20
C GLU A 77 -6.70 22.28 -2.20
N ARG A 78 -6.06 21.85 -3.29
CA ARG A 78 -5.49 22.75 -4.30
C ARG A 78 -6.42 23.07 -5.46
N ASP A 79 -7.49 22.28 -5.62
CA ASP A 79 -8.45 22.33 -6.72
C ASP A 79 -7.83 22.61 -8.11
N PRO A 80 -6.83 21.82 -8.55
CA PRO A 80 -6.25 22.00 -9.88
C PRO A 80 -7.26 21.55 -10.96
N LYS A 81 -7.06 22.02 -12.20
CA LYS A 81 -7.79 21.51 -13.36
C LYS A 81 -7.65 19.99 -13.46
N ARG A 82 -8.78 19.26 -13.49
CA ARG A 82 -8.82 17.79 -13.58
C ARG A 82 -8.89 17.33 -15.03
N ILE A 83 -8.15 16.27 -15.36
CA ILE A 83 -8.17 15.60 -16.66
C ILE A 83 -8.83 14.24 -16.48
N TYR A 84 -9.89 13.99 -17.25
CA TYR A 84 -10.59 12.70 -17.27
C TYR A 84 -10.30 12.00 -18.59
N TYR A 85 -9.55 10.90 -18.52
CA TYR A 85 -9.24 10.09 -19.69
C TYR A 85 -10.34 9.04 -19.87
N LEU A 86 -11.12 9.17 -20.95
CA LEU A 86 -12.18 8.24 -21.32
C LEU A 86 -11.69 7.33 -22.44
N SER A 87 -11.64 6.03 -22.18
CA SER A 87 -11.27 5.00 -23.14
C SER A 87 -12.25 3.84 -23.04
N LEU A 88 -12.51 3.17 -24.16
CA LEU A 88 -13.26 1.92 -24.17
C LEU A 88 -12.47 0.78 -23.53
N GLU A 89 -11.14 0.82 -23.64
CA GLU A 89 -10.27 -0.27 -23.18
C GLU A 89 -9.04 0.26 -22.43
N PHE A 90 -8.64 -0.50 -21.40
CA PHE A 90 -7.40 -0.29 -20.65
C PHE A 90 -6.70 -1.64 -20.45
N TYR A 91 -5.56 -1.82 -21.11
CA TYR A 91 -4.77 -3.05 -21.01
C TYR A 91 -3.68 -2.94 -19.94
N MET A 92 -4.06 -3.19 -18.68
CA MET A 92 -3.16 -2.95 -17.53
C MET A 92 -2.06 -4.02 -17.35
N GLY A 93 -2.31 -5.25 -17.79
CA GLY A 93 -1.39 -6.37 -17.55
C GLY A 93 -1.20 -6.71 -16.06
N ARG A 94 0.01 -7.16 -15.68
CA ARG A 94 0.35 -7.54 -14.30
C ARG A 94 0.84 -6.33 -13.51
N THR A 95 0.27 -6.09 -12.33
CA THR A 95 0.50 -4.84 -11.58
C THR A 95 1.53 -4.95 -10.45
N LEU A 96 1.77 -6.14 -9.90
CA LEU A 96 2.60 -6.30 -8.71
C LEU A 96 4.04 -5.79 -8.92
N GLN A 97 4.73 -6.32 -9.92
CA GLN A 97 6.11 -5.93 -10.21
C GLN A 97 6.23 -4.45 -10.59
N ASN A 98 5.32 -3.95 -11.44
CA ASN A 98 5.25 -2.54 -11.81
C ASN A 98 5.12 -1.63 -10.56
N THR A 99 4.27 -2.03 -9.62
CA THR A 99 4.09 -1.31 -8.36
C THR A 99 5.35 -1.33 -7.49
N MET A 100 6.01 -2.49 -7.37
CA MET A 100 7.25 -2.61 -6.58
C MET A 100 8.37 -1.73 -7.15
N VAL A 101 8.49 -1.65 -8.47
CA VAL A 101 9.46 -0.77 -9.15
C VAL A 101 9.14 0.71 -8.88
N ASN A 102 7.90 1.14 -9.13
CA ASN A 102 7.50 2.55 -8.96
C ASN A 102 7.56 3.02 -7.49
N LEU A 103 7.44 2.10 -6.53
CA LEU A 103 7.60 2.39 -5.12
C LEU A 103 9.05 2.25 -4.63
N GLY A 104 9.97 1.75 -5.45
CA GLY A 104 11.36 1.47 -5.03
C GLY A 104 11.47 0.36 -3.97
N LEU A 105 10.49 -0.55 -3.91
CA LEU A 105 10.41 -1.62 -2.90
C LEU A 105 10.88 -2.98 -3.42
N GLN A 106 11.25 -3.09 -4.70
CA GLN A 106 11.57 -4.36 -5.34
C GLN A 106 12.63 -5.15 -4.57
N ASN A 107 13.80 -4.54 -4.31
CA ASN A 107 14.89 -5.22 -3.63
C ASN A 107 14.50 -5.70 -2.22
N ALA A 108 13.77 -4.86 -1.47
CA ALA A 108 13.32 -5.21 -0.12
C ALA A 108 12.29 -6.35 -0.13
N CYS A 109 11.41 -6.39 -1.13
CA CYS A 109 10.45 -7.47 -1.31
C CYS A 109 11.15 -8.77 -1.72
N ASP A 110 12.11 -8.71 -2.65
CA ASP A 110 12.86 -9.87 -3.10
C ASP A 110 13.65 -10.49 -1.94
N GLU A 111 14.35 -9.66 -1.14
CA GLU A 111 15.08 -10.13 0.04
C GLU A 111 14.13 -10.68 1.12
N ALA A 112 13.00 -10.01 1.39
CA ALA A 112 12.04 -10.49 2.38
C ALA A 112 11.46 -11.85 2.01
N ILE A 113 11.09 -12.05 0.75
CA ILE A 113 10.56 -13.33 0.26
C ILE A 113 11.64 -14.40 0.26
N TYR A 114 12.88 -14.08 -0.11
CA TYR A 114 14.01 -15.01 -0.02
C TYR A 114 14.27 -15.51 1.41
N GLN A 115 14.00 -14.68 2.44
CA GLN A 115 14.12 -15.09 3.84
C GLN A 115 12.90 -15.87 4.38
N ILE A 116 11.74 -15.80 3.71
CA ILE A 116 10.50 -16.47 4.12
C ILE A 116 10.36 -17.84 3.45
N VAL A 117 10.80 -17.98 2.20
CA VAL A 117 10.71 -19.23 1.43
C VAL A 117 11.95 -20.06 1.65
#